data_AF-A0A7W7PYM0-F1
#
_entry.id   AF-A0A7W7PYM0-F1
#
_cell.length_a   1.000
_cell.length_b   1.000
_cell.length_c   1.000
_cell.angle_alpha   90.00
_cell.angle_beta   90.00
_cell.angle_gamma   90.00
#
_symmetry.space_group_name_H-M   'P 1'
#
loop_
_entity.id
_entity.type
_entity.pdbx_description
1 polymer ?
#
loop_
_entity_poly.entity_id
_entity_poly.type
_entity_poly.pdbx_seq_one_letter_code
_entity_poly.pdbx_strand_id
1 'polypeptide(L)' 'MGAAQRFLAAFSGISPHFRPRRHLMTGTRHRTGTAVRFAVREQVTAVTSRPAAA' A
#
# COMPACT_ATOMS: atom_id res chain seq x y z
N MET A 1 -24.78 -8.07 14.01
CA MET A 1 -23.37 -7.90 13.61
C MET A 1 -23.28 -7.97 12.09
N GLY A 2 -23.25 -6.82 11.43
CA GLY A 2 -23.13 -6.75 9.97
C GLY A 2 -21.68 -6.96 9.51
N ALA A 3 -21.50 -7.25 8.22
CA ALA A 3 -20.19 -7.43 7.60
C ALA A 3 -19.24 -6.24 7.88
N ALA A 4 -19.79 -5.02 7.89
CA ALA A 4 -19.03 -3.81 8.21
C ALA A 4 -18.45 -3.82 9.64
N GLN A 5 -19.22 -4.27 10.64
CA GLN A 5 -18.73 -4.33 12.03
C GLN A 5 -17.64 -5.39 12.21
N ARG A 6 -17.77 -6.53 11.53
CA ARG A 6 -16.75 -7.59 11.54
C ARG A 6 -15.45 -7.15 10.87
N PHE A 7 -15.55 -6.41 9.76
CA PHE A 7 -14.41 -5.80 9.07
C PHE A 7 -13.69 -4.78 9.97
N LEU A 8 -14.43 -3.86 10.59
CA LEU A 8 -13.84 -2.83 11.47
C LEU A 8 -13.17 -3.45 12.71
N ALA A 9 -13.79 -4.47 13.32
CA ALA A 9 -13.21 -5.17 14.45
C ALA A 9 -11.88 -5.84 14.08
N ALA A 10 -11.83 -6.58 12.97
CA ALA A 10 -10.61 -7.22 12.48
C ALA A 10 -9.53 -6.21 12.05
N PHE A 11 -9.93 -5.09 11.44
CA PHE A 11 -9.01 -4.07 10.93
C PHE A 11 -8.41 -3.20 12.03
N SER A 12 -9.10 -3.06 13.18
CA SER A 12 -8.69 -2.20 14.29
C SER A 12 -7.30 -2.51 14.86
N GLY A 13 -6.89 -3.79 14.90
CA GLY A 13 -5.58 -4.21 15.39
C GLY A 13 -4.42 -3.90 14.43
N ILE A 14 -4.70 -3.79 13.13
CA ILE A 14 -3.69 -3.62 12.08
C ILE A 14 -3.58 -2.15 11.64
N SER A 15 -4.66 -1.38 11.76
CA SER A 15 -4.70 0.06 11.43
C SER A 15 -3.55 0.90 12.03
N PRO A 16 -3.11 0.69 13.29
CA PRO A 16 -1.98 1.42 13.85
C PRO A 16 -0.63 1.17 13.15
N HIS A 17 -0.46 0.02 12.46
CA HIS A 17 0.76 -0.33 11.72
C HIS A 17 0.85 0.40 10.37
N PHE A 18 -0.30 0.71 9.78
CA PHE A 18 -0.39 1.54 8.58
C PHE A 18 -0.35 3.04 8.91
N ARG A 19 -0.57 3.40 10.17
CA ARG A 19 -0.43 4.76 10.64
C ARG A 19 1.06 5.09 10.67
N PRO A 20 1.53 6.09 9.91
CA PRO A 20 2.94 6.44 9.91
C PRO A 20 3.38 6.72 11.36
N ARG A 21 4.25 5.87 11.90
CA ARG A 21 4.89 6.10 13.20
C ARG A 21 5.57 7.45 13.10
N ARG A 22 5.10 8.38 13.93
CA ARG A 22 5.41 9.81 13.90
C ARG A 22 6.86 10.02 14.38
N HIS A 23 7.80 9.61 13.55
CA HIS A 23 9.21 9.96 13.61
C HIS A 23 9.56 10.47 12.21
N LEU A 24 9.89 11.75 12.16
CA LEU A 24 10.10 12.63 11.00
C LEU A 24 10.69 11.91 9.77
N MET A 25 9.81 11.47 8.87
CA MET A 25 10.20 11.21 7.50
C MET A 25 10.39 12.58 6.85
N THR A 26 11.62 12.91 6.45
CA THR A 26 11.89 14.13 5.69
C THR A 26 11.04 14.14 4.42
N GLY A 27 10.63 15.32 3.95
CA GLY A 27 9.81 15.45 2.74
C GLY A 27 10.42 14.71 1.54
N THR A 28 11.74 14.70 1.43
CA THR A 28 12.50 13.93 0.44
C THR A 28 12.28 12.42 0.60
N ARG A 29 12.43 11.88 1.82
CA ARG A 29 12.23 10.45 2.08
C ARG A 29 10.80 10.01 1.77
N HIS A 30 9.83 10.90 1.98
CA HIS A 30 8.44 10.68 1.56
C HIS A 30 8.27 10.62 0.05
N ARG A 31 8.79 11.61 -0.68
CA ARG A 31 8.72 11.64 -2.15
C ARG A 31 9.42 10.43 -2.78
N THR A 32 10.60 10.06 -2.30
CA THR A 32 11.33 8.87 -2.77
C THR A 32 10.55 7.58 -2.48
N GLY A 33 10.00 7.43 -1.27
CA GLY A 33 9.19 6.26 -0.93
C GLY A 33 7.93 6.13 -1.78
N THR A 34 7.29 7.25 -2.12
CA THR A 34 6.12 7.27 -3.02
C THR A 34 6.52 6.93 -4.46
N ALA A 35 7.63 7.47 -4.97
CA ALA A 35 8.13 7.17 -6.32
C ALA A 35 8.47 5.69 -6.50
N VAL A 36 9.13 5.07 -5.51
CA VAL A 36 9.45 3.63 -5.54
C VAL A 36 8.18 2.78 -5.58
N ARG A 37 7.19 3.09 -4.74
CA ARG A 37 5.91 2.35 -4.72
C ARG A 37 5.17 2.48 -6.06
N PHE A 38 5.22 3.65 -6.69
CA PHE A 38 4.59 3.87 -7.99
C PHE A 38 5.32 3.08 -9.09
N ALA A 39 6.65 3.13 -9.13
CA ALA A 39 7.45 2.36 -10.10
C ALA A 39 7.21 0.85 -9.99
N VAL A 40 7.14 0.31 -8.76
CA VAL A 40 6.82 -1.11 -8.53
C VAL A 40 5.42 -1.45 -9.02
N ARG A 41 4.42 -0.60 -8.77
CA ARG A 41 3.06 -0.80 -9.27
C ARG A 41 3.02 -0.84 -10.79
N GLU A 42 3.69 0.10 -11.46
CA GLU A 42 3.77 0.15 -12.92
C GLU A 42 4.47 -1.08 -13.49
N GLN A 43 5.57 -1.52 -12.88
CA GLN A 43 6.28 -2.73 -13.29
C GLN A 43 5.39 -3.98 -13.19
N VAL A 44 4.70 -4.17 -12.06
CA VAL A 44 3.79 -5.32 -11.88
C VAL A 44 2.61 -5.24 -12.85
N THR A 45 2.07 -4.04 -13.08
CA THR A 45 0.97 -3.83 -14.02
C THR A 45 1.42 -4.09 -15.46
N ALA A 46 2.61 -3.64 -15.83
CA ALA A 46 3.21 -3.90 -17.15
C ALA A 46 3.54 -5.39 -17.37
N VAL A 47 3.98 -6.10 -16.32
CA VAL A 47 4.17 -7.55 -16.38
C VAL A 47 2.83 -8.28 -16.50
N THR A 48 1.80 -7.80 -15.81
CA THR A 48 0.44 -8.38 -15.86
C THR A 48 -0.28 -8.08 -17.18
N SER A 49 0.00 -6.94 -17.80
CA SER A 49 -0.57 -6.55 -19.10
C SER A 49 0.16 -7.17 -20.28
N ARG A 50 1.31 -7.82 -20.06
CA ARG A 50 2.03 -8.54 -21.11
C ARG A 50 1.20 -9.76 -21.53
N PRO A 51 0.77 -9.87 -22.80
CA PRO A 51 0.00 -11.02 -23.24
C PRO A 51 0.85 -12.28 -23.04
N ALA A 52 0.25 -13.32 -22.47
CA ALA A 52 0.88 -14.64 -22.40
C ALA A 52 1.15 -15.08 -23.84
N ALA A 53 2.43 -15.21 -24.20
CA ALA A 53 2.82 -15.78 -25.49
C ALA A 53 2.24 -17.21 -25.54
N ALA A 54 1.38 -17.44 -26.54
CA ALA A 54 0.78 -18.73 -26.85
C ALA A 54 1.81 -19.69 -27.45
#